data_AF-A0A9D8N7X7-F1
#
_entry.id   AF-A0A9D8N7X7-F1
#
_cell.length_a   1.000
_cell.length_b   1.000
_cell.length_c   1.000
_cell.angle_alpha   90.00
_cell.angle_beta   90.00
_cell.angle_gamma   90.00
#
_symmetry.space_group_name_H-M   'P 1'
#
loop_
_entity.id
_entity.type
_entity.pdbx_description
1 polymer ?
#
loop_
_entity_poly.entity_id
_entity_poly.type
_entity_poly.pdbx_seq_one_letter_code
_entity_poly.pdbx_strand_id
1 'polypeptide(L)'
;MLEDIKSNIEKLISLYETEKQRADALQAELDRSKADIAAYKEKVTDLDGQIDNLKLQYAFSGTGDPALAKERITKLIREIDRCIKLLEK
;
A
#
# COMPACT_ATOMS: atom_id res chain seq x y z
N MET A 1 -35.72 13.52 44.23
CA MET A 1 -34.56 12.68 44.62
C MET A 1 -34.49 11.37 43.84
N LEU A 2 -35.44 10.43 44.00
CA LEU A 2 -35.43 9.17 43.24
C LEU A 2 -35.70 9.37 41.73
N GLU A 3 -36.60 10.28 41.38
CA GLU A 3 -36.87 10.63 39.97
C GLU A 3 -35.69 11.32 39.29
N ASP A 4 -34.98 12.21 40.00
CA ASP A 4 -33.79 12.89 39.45
C ASP A 4 -32.66 11.90 39.16
N ILE A 5 -32.44 10.94 40.07
CA ILE A 5 -31.46 9.86 39.88
C ILE A 5 -31.86 9.00 38.69
N LYS A 6 -33.14 8.64 38.56
CA LYS A 6 -33.64 7.86 37.42
C LYS A 6 -33.41 8.60 36.10
N SER A 7 -33.72 9.90 36.03
CA SER A 7 -33.49 10.73 34.84
C SER A 7 -32.00 10.84 34.49
N ASN A 8 -31.13 10.97 35.49
CA ASN A 8 -29.69 11.02 35.26
C ASN A 8 -29.13 9.68 34.75
N ILE A 9 -29.65 8.55 35.24
CA ILE A 9 -29.28 7.23 34.74
C ILE A 9 -29.73 7.05 33.29
N GLU A 10 -30.95 7.45 32.95
CA GLU A 10 -31.46 7.40 31.56
C GLU A 10 -30.61 8.24 30.61
N LYS A 11 -30.22 9.46 31.03
CA LYS A 11 -29.29 10.31 30.26
C LYS A 11 -27.92 9.67 30.10
N LEU A 12 -27.38 9.07 31.15
CA LEU A 12 -26.07 8.42 31.10
C LEU A 12 -26.09 7.22 30.14
N ILE A 13 -27.15 6.41 30.17
CA ILE A 13 -27.33 5.30 29.25
C ILE A 13 -27.40 5.80 27.80
N SER A 14 -28.19 6.84 27.54
CA SER A 14 -28.31 7.42 26.19
C SER A 14 -26.97 7.97 25.66
N LEU A 15 -26.20 8.65 26.52
CA LEU A 15 -24.86 9.14 26.15
C LEU A 15 -23.90 7.98 25.87
N TYR A 16 -23.92 6.94 26.71
CA TYR A 16 -23.09 5.76 26.52
C TYR A 16 -23.43 5.04 25.21
N GLU A 17 -24.71 4.83 24.91
CA GLU A 17 -25.15 4.19 23.67
C GLU A 17 -24.76 5.01 22.45
N THR A 18 -24.88 6.34 22.52
CA THR A 18 -24.46 7.25 21.44
C THR A 18 -22.97 7.18 21.18
N GLU A 19 -22.15 7.25 22.24
CA GLU A 19 -20.70 7.15 22.10
C GLU A 19 -20.25 5.76 21.64
N LYS A 20 -20.94 4.71 22.09
CA LYS A 20 -20.69 3.35 21.59
C LYS A 20 -20.97 3.22 20.10
N GLN A 21 -22.14 3.70 19.64
CA GLN A 21 -22.47 3.70 18.21
C GLN A 21 -21.45 4.49 17.39
N ARG A 22 -21.00 5.64 17.90
CA ARG A 22 -19.98 6.46 17.25
C ARG A 22 -18.62 5.75 17.20
N ALA A 23 -18.23 5.07 18.28
CA ALA A 23 -17.01 4.27 18.31
C ALA A 23 -17.06 3.12 17.28
N ASP A 24 -18.19 2.40 17.22
CA ASP A 24 -18.40 1.31 16.26
C ASP A 24 -18.35 1.83 14.81
N ALA A 25 -18.98 2.99 14.54
CA ALA A 25 -18.95 3.62 13.22
C ALA A 25 -17.54 4.07 12.80
N LEU A 26 -16.79 4.72 13.70
CA LEU A 26 -15.41 5.14 13.45
C LEU A 26 -14.49 3.93 13.25
N GLN A 27 -14.71 2.84 14.00
CA GLN A 27 -13.94 1.61 13.83
C GLN A 27 -14.20 0.99 12.44
N ALA A 28 -15.46 0.94 12.00
CA ALA A 28 -15.81 0.46 10.66
C ALA A 28 -15.19 1.33 9.55
N GLU A 29 -15.19 2.66 9.71
CA GLU A 29 -14.56 3.58 8.76
C GLU A 29 -13.04 3.41 8.72
N LEU A 30 -12.41 3.22 9.88
CA LEU A 30 -10.99 2.95 9.98
C LEU A 30 -10.61 1.65 9.27
N ASP A 31 -11.38 0.59 9.47
CA ASP A 31 -11.10 -0.71 8.86
C ASP A 31 -11.32 -0.67 7.34
N ARG A 32 -12.34 0.05 6.87
CA ARG A 32 -12.53 0.32 5.44
C ARG A 32 -11.35 1.11 4.85
N SER A 33 -10.93 2.18 5.50
CA SER A 33 -9.80 3.00 5.04
C SER A 33 -8.50 2.19 4.98
N LYS A 34 -8.25 1.31 5.95
CA LYS A 34 -7.12 0.38 5.92
C LYS A 34 -7.19 -0.59 4.73
N ALA A 35 -8.36 -1.14 4.44
CA ALA A 35 -8.56 -2.03 3.31
C ALA A 35 -8.31 -1.30 1.98
N ASP A 36 -8.82 -0.07 1.84
CA ASP A 36 -8.59 0.77 0.65
C ASP A 36 -7.09 1.08 0.48
N ILE A 37 -6.38 1.44 1.56
CA ILE A 37 -4.93 1.68 1.53
C ILE A 37 -4.17 0.43 1.07
N ALA A 38 -4.55 -0.76 1.55
CA ALA A 38 -3.93 -2.01 1.12
C ALA A 38 -4.13 -2.25 -0.39
N ALA A 39 -5.37 -2.08 -0.88
CA ALA A 39 -5.69 -2.23 -2.30
C ALA A 39 -4.95 -1.21 -3.17
N TYR A 40 -4.83 0.05 -2.74
CA TYR A 40 -4.07 1.06 -3.48
C TYR A 40 -2.57 0.76 -3.50
N LYS A 41 -1.99 0.25 -2.41
CA LYS A 41 -0.58 -0.16 -2.39
C LYS A 41 -0.31 -1.32 -3.35
N GLU A 42 -1.20 -2.30 -3.41
CA GLU A 42 -1.12 -3.41 -4.36
C GLU A 42 -1.18 -2.87 -5.80
N LYS A 43 -2.14 -1.98 -6.09
CA LYS A 43 -2.26 -1.35 -7.41
C LYS A 43 -1.04 -0.53 -7.81
N VAL A 44 -0.41 0.19 -6.88
CA VAL A 44 0.84 0.92 -7.13
C VAL A 44 1.95 -0.06 -7.50
N THR A 45 2.06 -1.16 -6.75
CA THR A 45 3.09 -2.18 -7.01
C THR A 45 2.89 -2.84 -8.39
N ASP A 46 1.65 -3.14 -8.75
CA ASP A 46 1.31 -3.69 -10.07
C ASP A 46 1.62 -2.69 -11.19
N LEU A 47 1.24 -1.42 -11.04
CA LEU A 47 1.55 -0.37 -12.02
C LEU A 47 3.06 -0.14 -12.16
N ASP A 48 3.83 -0.16 -11.07
CA ASP A 48 5.28 -0.07 -11.11
C ASP A 48 5.88 -1.25 -11.89
N GLY A 49 5.37 -2.47 -11.68
CA GLY A 49 5.75 -3.64 -12.45
C GLY A 49 5.42 -3.52 -13.94
N GLN A 50 4.25 -2.97 -14.28
CA GLN A 50 3.87 -2.68 -15.67
C GLN A 50 4.78 -1.62 -16.31
N ILE A 51 5.11 -0.56 -15.58
CA ILE A 51 6.03 0.49 -16.03
C ILE A 51 7.42 -0.09 -16.30
N ASP A 52 7.93 -0.94 -15.42
CA ASP A 52 9.24 -1.55 -15.60
C ASP A 52 9.25 -2.53 -16.76
N ASN A 53 8.17 -3.30 -16.95
CA ASN A 53 8.00 -4.12 -18.15
C ASN A 53 8.00 -3.28 -19.43
N LEU A 54 7.26 -2.17 -19.46
CA LEU A 54 7.24 -1.24 -20.61
C LEU A 54 8.62 -0.62 -20.87
N LYS A 55 9.36 -0.22 -19.82
CA LYS A 55 10.73 0.29 -19.97
C LYS A 55 11.67 -0.76 -20.54
N LEU A 56 11.54 -2.02 -20.09
CA LEU A 56 12.31 -3.14 -20.65
C LEU A 56 11.94 -3.36 -22.12
N GLN A 57 10.65 -3.43 -22.45
CA GLN A 57 10.19 -3.56 -23.83
C GLN A 57 10.73 -2.44 -24.70
N TYR A 58 10.67 -1.18 -24.25
CA TYR A 58 11.24 -0.03 -24.97
C TYR A 58 12.76 -0.13 -25.14
N ALA A 59 13.47 -0.59 -24.11
CA ALA A 59 14.91 -0.82 -24.18
C ALA A 59 15.29 -1.93 -25.16
N PHE A 60 14.43 -2.93 -25.35
CA PHE A 60 14.65 -4.07 -26.26
C PHE A 60 14.02 -3.91 -27.65
N SER A 61 13.04 -3.01 -27.84
CA SER A 61 12.33 -2.80 -29.11
C SER A 61 13.12 -2.00 -30.15
N GLY A 62 14.38 -1.68 -29.88
CA GLY A 62 15.35 -1.29 -30.93
C GLY A 62 15.15 0.09 -31.57
N THR A 63 14.45 1.03 -30.92
CA THR A 63 14.34 2.43 -31.40
C THR A 63 15.51 3.31 -30.92
N GLY A 64 16.46 2.77 -30.16
CA GLY A 64 17.68 3.43 -29.74
C GLY A 64 18.93 2.67 -30.20
N ASP A 65 20.00 3.42 -30.50
CA ASP A 65 21.30 2.96 -30.99
C ASP A 65 21.73 1.61 -30.35
N PRO A 66 22.00 0.56 -31.15
CA PRO A 66 22.42 -0.77 -30.67
C PRO A 66 23.62 -0.72 -29.70
N ALA A 67 24.48 0.29 -29.83
CA ALA A 67 25.61 0.51 -28.92
C ALA A 67 25.15 0.78 -27.47
N LEU A 68 24.07 1.55 -27.29
CA LEU A 68 23.51 1.88 -25.98
C LEU A 68 22.82 0.67 -25.33
N ALA A 69 22.12 -0.14 -26.12
CA ALA A 69 21.54 -1.39 -25.63
C ALA A 69 22.62 -2.36 -25.13
N LYS A 70 23.72 -2.48 -25.89
CA LYS A 70 24.86 -3.34 -25.52
C LYS A 70 25.59 -2.86 -24.27
N GLU A 71 25.80 -1.55 -24.12
CA GLU A 71 26.42 -0.98 -22.92
C GLU A 71 25.57 -1.25 -21.67
N ARG A 72 24.24 -1.12 -21.79
CA ARG A 72 23.30 -1.33 -20.68
C ARG A 72 23.17 -2.79 -20.28
N ILE A 73 23.13 -3.72 -21.25
CA ILE A 73 23.18 -5.16 -20.97
C ILE A 73 24.48 -5.51 -20.26
N THR A 74 25.60 -4.92 -20.67
CA THR A 74 26.91 -5.17 -20.05
C THR A 74 26.96 -4.66 -18.60
N LYS A 75 26.29 -3.55 -18.28
CA LYS A 75 26.16 -3.05 -16.90
C LYS A 75 25.28 -3.97 -16.04
N LEU A 76 24.15 -4.42 -16.57
CA LEU A 76 23.24 -5.36 -15.88
C LEU A 76 23.95 -6.69 -15.57
N ILE A 77 24.69 -7.26 -16.51
CA ILE A 77 25.48 -8.49 -16.30
C ILE A 77 26.51 -8.30 -15.18
N ARG A 78 27.19 -7.15 -15.12
CA ARG A 78 28.17 -6.85 -14.06
C ARG A 78 27.54 -6.67 -12.68
N GLU A 79 26.29 -6.21 -12.60
CA GLU A 79 25.57 -6.12 -11.33
C GLU A 79 25.08 -7.48 -10.86
N ILE A 80 24.59 -8.31 -11.78
CA ILE A 80 24.25 -9.71 -11.50
C ILE A 80 25.47 -10.47 -10.98
N ASP A 81 26.63 -10.35 -11.64
CA ASP A 81 27.88 -10.97 -11.18
C ASP A 81 28.31 -10.49 -9.79
N ARG A 82 28.06 -9.21 -9.45
CA ARG A 82 28.35 -8.69 -8.10
C ARG A 82 27.40 -9.25 -7.06
N CYS A 83 26.12 -9.39 -7.38
CA CYS A 83 25.14 -10.03 -6.49
C CYS A 83 25.44 -11.52 -6.31
N ILE A 84 25.82 -12.25 -7.36
CA ILE A 84 26.20 -13.67 -7.28
C ILE A 84 27.42 -13.84 -6.36
N LYS A 85 28.45 -13.00 -6.51
CA LYS A 85 29.62 -13.02 -5.61
C LYS A 85 29.31 -12.71 -4.14
N LEU A 86 28.25 -11.95 -3.89
CA LEU A 86 27.78 -11.69 -2.52
C LEU A 86 26.97 -12.87 -1.95
N LEU A 87 26.40 -13.72 -2.81
CA LEU A 87 25.67 -14.94 -2.42
C LEU A 87 26.60 -16.16 -2.26
N GLU A 88 27.73 -16.19 -2.95
CA GLU A 88 28.75 -17.24 -2.86
C GLU A 88 29.71 -17.06 -1.65
N LYS A 89 29.39 -16.15 -0.73
CA LYS A 89 30.18 -15.85 0.47
C LYS A 89 29.33 -15.99 1.73
#